data_AF-A0AAE0S6X3-F1
#
_entry.id   AF-A0AAE0S6X3-F1
#
_cell.length_a   1.000
_cell.length_b   1.000
_cell.length_c   1.000
_cell.angle_alpha   90.00
_cell.angle_beta   90.00
_cell.angle_gamma   90.00
#
_symmetry.space_group_name_H-M   'P 1'
#
loop_
_entity.id
_entity.type
_entity.pdbx_description
1 polymer ?
#
loop_
_entity_poly.entity_id
_entity_poly.type
_entity_poly.pdbx_seq_one_letter_code
_entity_poly.pdbx_strand_id
1 'polypeptide(L)'
;MDSSPGDNGPPNNSVVTFFRRLNITYQTLLDKSTPHLPLRWAFTLLLTVFYFIRVYFLQGWYIVTYALGIYLLNLFIGFLTPKIEPVAGGADSDDEGPQLPTRTSDEFRPFMRRLPEFKFWYSGTKAVIIATVCTFFDALNIPVFWPILVMYFIILFVITMKRQLKHMIKHRYVPWSHGKTKYQGKADTGKVVSS
;
A
#
# COMPACT_ATOMS: atom_id res chain seq x y z
N MET A 1 -3.58 -63.15 -12.14
CA MET A 1 -4.10 -61.84 -12.58
C MET A 1 -3.75 -60.86 -11.49
N ASP A 2 -2.60 -60.22 -11.61
CA ASP A 2 -2.12 -59.18 -10.68
C ASP A 2 -2.36 -57.83 -11.37
N SER A 3 -3.21 -57.00 -10.77
CA SER A 3 -3.62 -55.71 -11.29
C SER A 3 -2.86 -54.60 -10.56
N SER A 4 -1.83 -54.06 -11.23
CA SER A 4 -1.09 -52.88 -10.77
C SER A 4 -2.03 -51.72 -10.45
N PRO A 5 -1.83 -51.01 -9.32
CA PRO A 5 -2.53 -49.76 -9.08
C PRO A 5 -1.95 -48.70 -10.02
N GLY A 6 -2.81 -48.10 -10.84
CA GLY A 6 -2.44 -47.02 -11.75
C GLY A 6 -1.81 -45.85 -11.00
N ASP A 7 -0.57 -45.54 -11.38
CA ASP A 7 0.13 -44.31 -11.05
C ASP A 7 -0.63 -43.12 -11.65
N ASN A 8 -1.57 -42.58 -10.88
CA ASN A 8 -2.19 -41.30 -11.16
C ASN A 8 -1.23 -40.21 -10.64
N GLY A 9 -0.15 -39.99 -11.39
CA GLY A 9 0.69 -38.81 -11.23
C GLY A 9 -0.18 -37.54 -11.29
N PRO A 10 0.12 -36.50 -10.49
CA PRO A 10 -0.70 -35.29 -10.44
C PRO A 10 -0.82 -34.70 -11.86
N PRO A 11 -2.01 -34.22 -12.28
CA PRO A 11 -2.23 -33.78 -13.64
C PRO A 11 -1.20 -32.71 -14.01
N ASN A 12 -0.49 -32.98 -15.10
CA ASN A 12 0.53 -32.18 -15.74
C ASN A 12 -0.12 -30.92 -16.31
N ASN A 13 -0.49 -30.02 -15.41
CA ASN A 13 -1.21 -28.80 -15.72
C ASN A 13 -0.19 -27.75 -16.20
N SER A 14 0.30 -27.96 -17.43
CA SER A 14 1.34 -27.15 -18.10
C SER A 14 1.01 -25.65 -18.09
N VAL A 15 -0.28 -25.32 -18.08
CA VAL A 15 -0.81 -23.97 -17.93
C VAL A 15 -0.49 -23.40 -16.55
N VAL A 16 -0.69 -24.16 -15.47
CA VAL A 16 -0.33 -23.76 -14.10
C VAL A 16 1.18 -23.64 -13.93
N THR A 17 1.97 -24.52 -14.55
CA THR A 17 3.43 -24.43 -14.54
C THR A 17 3.93 -23.20 -15.30
N PHE A 18 3.28 -22.83 -16.41
CA PHE A 18 3.56 -21.62 -17.18
C PHE A 18 3.20 -20.35 -16.41
N PHE A 19 2.00 -20.27 -15.83
CA PHE A 19 1.62 -19.15 -14.94
C PHE A 19 2.54 -19.04 -13.72
N ARG A 20 2.99 -20.18 -13.16
CA ARG A 20 3.97 -20.20 -12.07
C ARG A 20 5.31 -19.64 -12.53
N ARG A 21 5.83 -20.03 -13.70
CA ARG A 21 7.08 -19.48 -14.27
C ARG A 21 6.95 -17.99 -14.55
N LEU A 22 5.85 -17.54 -15.14
CA LEU A 22 5.58 -16.11 -15.35
C LEU A 22 5.56 -15.34 -14.04
N ASN A 23 4.89 -15.86 -13.00
CA ASN A 23 4.83 -15.22 -11.70
C ASN A 23 6.21 -15.15 -11.02
N ILE A 24 7.01 -16.21 -11.13
CA ILE A 24 8.39 -16.23 -10.61
C ILE A 24 9.26 -15.21 -11.33
N THR A 25 9.29 -15.21 -12.66
CA THR A 25 10.06 -14.24 -13.46
C THR A 25 9.61 -12.81 -13.18
N TYR A 26 8.30 -12.60 -13.06
CA TYR A 26 7.71 -11.32 -12.72
C TYR A 26 8.15 -10.82 -11.34
N GLN A 27 8.17 -11.70 -10.34
CA GLN A 27 8.71 -11.41 -9.00
C GLN A 27 10.21 -11.13 -9.05
N THR A 28 11.00 -11.87 -9.82
CA THR A 28 12.44 -11.61 -9.98
C THR A 28 12.71 -10.26 -10.64
N LEU A 29 11.86 -9.83 -11.59
CA LEU A 29 11.95 -8.52 -12.25
C LEU A 29 11.55 -7.38 -11.29
N LEU A 30 10.52 -7.60 -10.47
CA LEU A 30 10.15 -6.71 -9.36
C LEU A 30 11.32 -6.55 -8.38
N ASP A 31 11.96 -7.65 -7.98
CA ASP A 31 13.08 -7.65 -7.04
C ASP A 31 14.31 -6.95 -7.62
N LYS A 32 14.58 -7.12 -8.93
CA LYS A 32 15.71 -6.47 -9.62
C LYS A 32 15.52 -4.96 -9.78
N SER A 33 14.29 -4.47 -9.86
CA SER A 33 14.04 -3.03 -9.92
C SER A 33 14.24 -2.34 -8.57
N THR A 34 14.37 -3.09 -7.46
CA THR A 34 14.40 -2.61 -6.06
C THR A 34 15.41 -1.49 -5.75
N PRO A 35 16.63 -1.48 -6.32
CA PRO A 35 17.62 -0.47 -6.00
C PRO A 35 17.41 0.88 -6.71
N HIS A 36 16.60 0.95 -7.77
CA HIS A 36 16.46 2.17 -8.59
C HIS A 36 15.26 3.02 -8.17
N LEU A 37 15.30 3.55 -6.95
CA LEU A 37 14.27 4.44 -6.42
C LEU A 37 13.97 5.67 -7.31
N PRO A 38 14.97 6.47 -7.75
CA PRO A 38 14.67 7.69 -8.51
C PRO A 38 14.11 7.39 -9.91
N LEU A 39 14.62 6.36 -10.59
CA LEU A 39 14.18 5.98 -11.94
C LEU A 39 12.70 5.56 -11.94
N ARG A 40 12.30 4.78 -10.94
CA ARG A 40 10.91 4.32 -10.75
C ARG A 40 9.95 5.49 -10.61
N TRP A 41 10.26 6.41 -9.70
CA TRP A 41 9.42 7.56 -9.44
C TRP A 41 9.40 8.53 -10.63
N ALA A 42 10.53 8.72 -11.31
CA ALA A 42 10.59 9.48 -12.55
C ALA A 42 9.71 8.88 -13.65
N PHE A 43 9.74 7.56 -13.84
CA PHE A 43 8.87 6.88 -14.81
C PHE A 43 7.39 7.04 -14.49
N THR A 44 6.98 6.85 -13.23
CA THR A 44 5.58 7.11 -12.82
C THR A 44 5.15 8.54 -13.01
N LEU A 45 6.03 9.49 -12.69
CA LEU A 45 5.74 10.91 -12.83
C LEU A 45 5.55 11.25 -14.31
N LEU A 46 6.43 10.76 -15.18
CA LEU A 46 6.32 10.94 -16.63
C LEU A 46 4.99 10.39 -17.17
N LEU A 47 4.61 9.17 -16.80
CA LEU A 47 3.33 8.57 -17.20
C LEU A 47 2.13 9.38 -16.68
N THR A 48 2.21 9.85 -15.45
CA THR A 48 1.14 10.64 -14.82
C THR A 48 0.99 12.00 -15.51
N VAL A 49 2.09 12.67 -15.82
CA VAL A 49 2.09 13.93 -16.57
C VAL A 49 1.53 13.72 -17.97
N PHE A 50 1.95 12.66 -18.67
CA PHE A 50 1.40 12.31 -19.98
C PHE A 50 -0.12 12.10 -19.92
N TYR A 51 -0.61 11.38 -18.91
CA TYR A 51 -2.05 11.19 -18.68
C TYR A 51 -2.79 12.51 -18.49
N PHE A 52 -2.28 13.40 -17.62
CA PHE A 52 -2.92 14.71 -17.38
C PHE A 52 -2.91 15.61 -18.61
N ILE A 53 -1.80 15.64 -19.35
CA ILE A 53 -1.70 16.36 -20.63
C ILE A 53 -2.78 15.87 -21.59
N ARG A 54 -2.91 14.54 -21.75
CA ARG A 54 -3.92 13.93 -22.62
C ARG A 54 -5.34 14.33 -22.23
N VAL A 55 -5.70 14.19 -20.95
CA VAL A 55 -7.04 14.54 -20.45
C VAL A 55 -7.32 16.04 -20.62
N TYR A 56 -6.32 16.90 -20.38
CA TYR A 56 -6.46 18.34 -20.55
C TYR A 56 -6.67 18.75 -22.01
N PHE A 57 -5.97 18.15 -22.96
CA PHE A 57 -6.16 18.46 -24.38
C PHE A 57 -7.48 17.90 -24.94
N LEU A 58 -7.84 16.67 -24.55
CA LEU A 58 -9.04 16.01 -25.07
C LEU A 58 -10.33 16.39 -24.32
N GLN A 59 -10.23 17.09 -23.19
CA GLN A 59 -11.36 17.59 -22.39
C GLN A 59 -12.44 16.51 -22.12
N GLY A 60 -12.01 15.28 -21.79
CA GLY A 60 -12.90 14.12 -21.65
C GLY A 60 -12.40 13.08 -20.64
N TRP A 61 -13.12 11.97 -20.51
CA TRP A 61 -12.79 10.86 -19.58
C TRP A 61 -12.65 11.31 -18.11
N TYR A 62 -13.50 12.25 -17.69
CA TYR A 62 -13.52 12.77 -16.32
C TYR A 62 -13.84 11.69 -15.28
N ILE A 63 -14.71 10.72 -15.64
CA ILE A 63 -15.04 9.60 -14.76
C ILE A 63 -13.84 8.69 -14.54
N VAL A 64 -13.05 8.41 -15.59
CA VAL A 64 -11.82 7.61 -15.49
C VAL A 64 -10.81 8.34 -14.60
N THR A 65 -10.66 9.65 -14.78
CA THR A 65 -9.80 10.51 -13.95
C THR A 65 -10.25 10.53 -12.50
N TYR A 66 -11.55 10.60 -12.25
CA TYR A 66 -12.13 10.56 -10.91
C TYR A 66 -11.90 9.21 -10.23
N ALA A 67 -12.11 8.10 -10.93
CA ALA A 67 -11.84 6.76 -10.44
C ALA A 67 -10.34 6.57 -10.13
N LEU A 68 -9.45 7.04 -11.00
CA LEU A 68 -8.00 7.06 -10.76
C LEU A 68 -7.67 7.88 -9.50
N GLY A 69 -8.28 9.06 -9.34
CA GLY A 69 -8.08 9.93 -8.18
C GLY A 69 -8.50 9.26 -6.87
N ILE A 70 -9.71 8.68 -6.80
CA ILE A 70 -10.17 7.95 -5.61
C ILE A 70 -9.26 6.76 -5.31
N TYR A 71 -8.85 6.03 -6.34
CA TYR A 71 -7.95 4.89 -6.16
C TYR A 71 -6.60 5.34 -5.57
N LEU A 72 -5.99 6.40 -6.12
CA LEU A 72 -4.76 6.97 -5.60
C LEU A 72 -4.93 7.49 -4.16
N LEU A 73 -6.08 8.09 -3.85
CA LEU A 73 -6.45 8.49 -2.49
C LEU A 73 -6.50 7.27 -1.55
N ASN A 74 -7.10 6.17 -1.97
CA ASN A 74 -7.14 4.93 -1.21
C ASN A 74 -5.75 4.33 -0.96
N LEU A 75 -4.88 4.35 -1.98
CA LEU A 75 -3.48 3.96 -1.82
C LEU A 75 -2.74 4.86 -0.83
N PHE A 76 -3.00 6.16 -0.88
CA PHE A 76 -2.39 7.13 0.04
C PHE A 76 -2.86 6.93 1.48
N ILE A 77 -4.14 6.61 1.69
CA ILE A 77 -4.66 6.21 3.01
C ILE A 77 -3.96 4.95 3.49
N GLY A 78 -3.90 3.90 2.66
CA GLY A 78 -3.23 2.64 3.03
C GLY A 78 -1.72 2.80 3.27
N PHE A 79 -1.10 3.86 2.74
CA PHE A 79 0.27 4.23 3.04
C PHE A 79 0.40 4.92 4.42
N LEU A 80 -0.56 5.77 4.78
CA LEU A 80 -0.60 6.47 6.06
C LEU A 80 -1.07 5.57 7.21
N THR A 81 -1.98 4.63 6.96
CA THR A 81 -2.50 3.72 7.99
C THR A 81 -1.35 2.83 8.53
N PRO A 82 -1.16 2.75 9.86
CA PRO A 82 -0.16 1.87 10.46
C PRO A 82 -0.52 0.40 10.26
N LYS A 83 0.47 -0.51 10.20
CA LYS A 83 0.23 -1.98 10.08
C LYS A 83 -0.49 -2.59 11.26
N ILE A 84 -0.36 -1.97 12.43
CA ILE A 84 -0.81 -2.52 13.70
C ILE A 84 -2.21 -1.99 13.94
N GLU A 85 -3.22 -2.69 13.44
CA GLU A 85 -4.58 -2.51 13.93
C GLU A 85 -4.72 -3.37 15.19
N PRO A 86 -4.91 -2.78 16.40
CA PRO A 86 -5.60 -3.49 17.45
C PRO A 86 -7.07 -3.52 17.01
N VAL A 87 -7.48 -4.62 16.38
CA VAL A 87 -8.86 -5.06 16.14
C VAL A 87 -9.82 -3.98 15.62
N ALA A 88 -10.30 -4.22 14.40
CA ALA A 88 -11.55 -3.66 13.90
C ALA A 88 -12.66 -3.64 14.97
N GLY A 89 -12.92 -2.47 15.54
CA GLY A 89 -14.06 -2.19 16.40
C GLY A 89 -14.74 -0.94 15.89
N GLY A 90 -15.78 -1.14 15.08
CA GLY A 90 -16.92 -0.23 14.94
C GLY A 90 -16.67 1.14 14.31
N ALA A 91 -17.44 1.43 13.26
CA ALA A 91 -18.13 2.72 13.30
C ALA A 91 -18.88 2.81 14.65
N ASP A 92 -18.81 3.95 15.31
CA ASP A 92 -19.59 4.28 16.51
C ASP A 92 -19.43 3.31 17.71
N SER A 93 -18.45 3.57 18.56
CA SER A 93 -18.58 3.22 19.97
C SER A 93 -17.82 4.25 20.81
N ASP A 94 -18.50 5.36 21.10
CA ASP A 94 -18.26 6.23 22.25
C ASP A 94 -18.62 5.51 23.57
N ASP A 95 -18.18 4.26 23.75
CA ASP A 95 -18.41 3.49 24.97
C ASP A 95 -17.11 2.83 25.41
N GLU A 96 -16.21 3.65 25.96
CA GLU A 96 -14.98 3.20 26.61
C GLU A 96 -15.31 2.91 28.08
N GLY A 97 -15.70 1.66 28.34
CA GLY A 97 -15.74 1.10 29.69
C GLY A 97 -14.35 1.16 30.34
N PRO A 98 -14.26 1.18 31.70
CA PRO A 98 -13.04 1.56 32.41
C PRO A 98 -11.93 0.52 32.21
N GLN A 99 -10.93 0.85 31.39
CA GLN A 99 -9.72 0.03 31.28
C GLN A 99 -8.75 0.40 32.40
N LEU A 100 -8.41 -0.58 33.25
CA LEU A 100 -7.51 -0.38 34.37
C LEU A 100 -6.11 0.04 33.89
N PRO A 101 -5.52 1.09 34.47
CA PRO A 101 -4.22 1.60 34.04
C PRO A 101 -3.09 0.73 34.59
N THR A 102 -2.56 -0.18 33.77
CA THR A 102 -1.24 -0.77 34.02
C THR A 102 -0.17 0.10 33.37
N ARG A 103 0.36 1.04 34.16
CA ARG A 103 1.57 1.81 33.83
C ARG A 103 2.76 0.84 33.76
N THR A 104 3.71 1.15 32.87
CA THR A 104 5.06 0.56 32.74
C THR A 104 5.25 -0.53 31.69
N SER A 105 4.84 -0.24 30.45
CA SER A 105 5.72 -0.46 29.29
C SER A 105 5.17 0.37 28.14
N ASP A 106 5.76 1.54 27.90
CA ASP A 106 5.66 2.19 26.60
C ASP A 106 6.41 1.27 25.61
N GLU A 107 5.73 0.18 25.22
CA GLU A 107 6.20 -0.76 24.23
C GLU A 107 6.33 0.02 22.93
N PHE A 108 7.57 0.39 22.60
CA PHE A 108 7.91 1.08 21.38
C PHE A 108 7.51 0.21 20.19
N ARG A 109 6.37 0.54 19.56
CA ARG A 109 5.92 -0.10 18.33
C ARG A 109 6.49 0.68 17.15
N PRO A 110 7.61 0.24 16.54
CA PRO A 110 8.21 0.97 15.43
C PRO A 110 7.19 1.14 14.31
N PHE A 111 7.19 2.33 13.71
CA PHE A 111 6.31 2.66 12.60
C PHE A 111 6.56 1.75 11.41
N MET A 112 5.70 0.76 11.26
CA MET A 112 5.62 0.00 10.03
C MET A 112 4.40 0.48 9.25
N ARG A 113 4.64 1.27 8.21
CA ARG A 113 3.62 1.66 7.21
C ARG A 113 2.94 0.42 6.65
N ARG A 114 1.59 0.42 6.52
CA ARG A 114 0.79 -0.72 6.04
C ARG A 114 1.15 -1.12 4.61
N LEU A 115 1.33 -0.14 3.72
CA LEU A 115 1.89 -0.35 2.40
C LEU A 115 3.41 -0.08 2.36
N PRO A 116 4.24 -1.08 2.02
CA PRO A 116 5.61 -0.83 1.60
C PRO A 116 5.62 0.13 0.41
N GLU A 117 6.55 1.09 0.38
CA GLU A 117 6.70 2.09 -0.68
C GLU A 117 6.72 1.47 -2.08
N PHE A 118 7.36 0.31 -2.22
CA PHE A 118 7.40 -0.42 -3.46
C PHE A 118 6.02 -0.88 -3.96
N LYS A 119 5.16 -1.37 -3.05
CA LYS A 119 3.78 -1.76 -3.39
C LYS A 119 2.94 -0.53 -3.73
N PHE A 120 3.15 0.58 -3.04
CA PHE A 120 2.50 1.85 -3.35
C PHE A 120 2.84 2.31 -4.77
N TRP A 121 4.14 2.37 -5.09
CA TRP A 121 4.62 2.75 -6.40
C TRP A 121 4.08 1.82 -7.50
N TYR A 122 4.22 0.50 -7.32
CA TYR A 122 3.76 -0.46 -8.31
C TYR A 122 2.25 -0.38 -8.57
N SER A 123 1.46 -0.30 -7.49
CA SER A 123 0.00 -0.21 -7.58
C SER A 123 -0.45 1.11 -8.21
N GLY A 124 0.22 2.22 -7.88
CA GLY A 124 -0.03 3.53 -8.50
C GLY A 124 0.32 3.55 -9.99
N THR A 125 1.51 3.05 -10.35
CA THR A 125 1.95 2.94 -11.75
C THR A 125 0.96 2.13 -12.59
N LYS A 126 0.55 0.96 -12.06
CA LYS A 126 -0.41 0.09 -12.72
C LYS A 126 -1.74 0.79 -12.95
N ALA A 127 -2.24 1.52 -11.97
CA ALA A 127 -3.50 2.26 -12.11
C ALA A 127 -3.42 3.38 -13.15
N VAL A 128 -2.31 4.14 -13.20
CA VAL A 128 -2.09 5.17 -14.21
C VAL A 128 -2.02 4.56 -15.61
N ILE A 129 -1.35 3.42 -15.79
CA ILE A 129 -1.29 2.72 -17.08
C ILE A 129 -2.69 2.27 -17.49
N ILE A 130 -3.45 1.63 -16.59
CA ILE A 130 -4.82 1.18 -16.88
C ILE A 130 -5.71 2.37 -17.22
N ALA A 131 -5.67 3.45 -16.45
CA ALA A 131 -6.44 4.66 -16.73
C ALA A 131 -6.07 5.25 -18.10
N THR A 132 -4.79 5.31 -18.42
CA THR A 132 -4.31 5.76 -19.74
C THR A 132 -4.87 4.88 -20.85
N VAL A 133 -4.84 3.55 -20.70
CA VAL A 133 -5.45 2.61 -21.65
C VAL A 133 -6.97 2.82 -21.76
N CYS A 134 -7.66 3.04 -20.65
CA CYS A 134 -9.09 3.34 -20.61
C CYS A 134 -9.44 4.63 -21.39
N THR A 135 -8.56 5.62 -21.43
CA THR A 135 -8.77 6.85 -22.22
C THR A 135 -8.64 6.67 -23.74
N PHE A 136 -8.29 5.47 -24.24
CA PHE A 136 -8.37 5.16 -25.67
C PHE A 136 -9.75 4.60 -26.08
N PHE A 137 -10.60 4.25 -25.11
CA PHE A 137 -11.94 3.74 -25.38
C PHE A 137 -12.97 4.84 -25.20
N ASP A 138 -13.68 5.18 -26.27
CA ASP A 138 -14.74 6.19 -26.26
C ASP A 138 -15.95 5.79 -25.41
N ALA A 139 -16.17 4.48 -25.20
CA ALA A 139 -17.25 3.97 -24.36
C ALA A 139 -17.20 4.48 -22.91
N LEU A 140 -16.02 4.86 -22.42
CA LEU A 140 -15.82 5.40 -21.05
C LEU A 140 -15.87 6.93 -21.00
N ASN A 141 -16.12 7.58 -22.14
CA ASN A 141 -16.20 9.04 -22.25
C ASN A 141 -17.66 9.51 -22.12
N ILE A 142 -18.18 9.52 -20.89
CA ILE A 142 -19.52 10.04 -20.62
C ILE A 142 -19.44 11.55 -20.30
N PRO A 143 -20.20 12.41 -20.99
CA PRO A 143 -20.25 13.83 -20.67
C PRO A 143 -20.89 14.03 -19.30
N VAL A 144 -20.09 14.50 -18.35
CA VAL A 144 -20.49 14.79 -16.97
C VAL A 144 -19.99 16.17 -16.59
N PHE A 145 -20.70 16.85 -15.71
CA PHE A 145 -20.29 18.16 -15.20
C PHE A 145 -19.04 18.04 -14.33
N TRP A 146 -17.86 18.00 -14.93
CA TRP A 146 -16.58 17.75 -14.27
C TRP A 146 -16.26 18.62 -13.05
N PRO A 147 -16.71 19.90 -12.92
CA PRO A 147 -16.44 20.69 -11.72
C PRO A 147 -17.05 20.08 -10.45
N ILE A 148 -18.20 19.40 -10.57
CA ILE A 148 -18.82 18.75 -9.41
C ILE A 148 -17.97 17.56 -8.93
N LEU A 149 -17.38 16.81 -9.85
CA LEU A 149 -16.51 15.68 -9.52
C LEU A 149 -15.26 16.16 -8.78
N VAL A 150 -14.68 17.27 -9.23
CA VAL A 150 -13.53 17.90 -8.55
C VAL A 150 -13.92 18.35 -7.15
N MET A 151 -15.08 19.00 -6.99
CA MET A 151 -15.57 19.42 -5.67
C MET A 151 -15.79 18.22 -4.74
N TYR A 152 -16.45 17.16 -5.20
CA TYR A 152 -16.62 15.93 -4.42
C TYR A 152 -15.27 15.31 -4.04
N PHE A 153 -14.33 15.27 -4.98
CA PHE A 153 -13.00 14.74 -4.73
C PHE A 153 -12.26 15.54 -3.65
N ILE A 154 -12.31 16.87 -3.69
CA ILE A 154 -11.65 17.73 -2.69
C ILE A 154 -12.29 17.53 -1.30
N ILE A 155 -13.63 17.52 -1.22
CA ILE A 155 -14.34 17.31 0.05
C ILE A 155 -14.00 15.93 0.61
N LEU A 156 -14.08 14.88 -0.20
CA LEU A 156 -13.72 13.51 0.16
C LEU A 156 -12.27 13.42 0.62
N PHE A 157 -11.34 14.02 -0.12
CA PHE A 157 -9.92 14.06 0.19
C PHE A 157 -9.68 14.68 1.57
N VAL A 158 -10.24 15.87 1.82
CA VAL A 158 -10.05 16.59 3.09
C VAL A 158 -10.67 15.81 4.26
N ILE A 159 -11.91 15.33 4.13
CA ILE A 159 -12.56 14.55 5.19
C ILE A 159 -11.76 13.29 5.50
N THR A 160 -11.32 12.59 4.46
CA THR A 160 -10.61 11.33 4.62
C THR A 160 -9.22 11.55 5.23
N MET A 161 -8.47 12.53 4.75
CA MET A 161 -7.16 12.87 5.32
C MET A 161 -7.26 13.36 6.76
N LYS A 162 -8.22 14.23 7.07
CA LYS A 162 -8.45 14.72 8.44
C LYS A 162 -8.77 13.57 9.40
N ARG A 163 -9.62 12.62 8.98
CA ARG A 163 -9.97 11.44 9.77
C ARG A 163 -8.74 10.55 10.02
N GLN A 164 -7.97 10.26 8.98
CA GLN A 164 -6.76 9.42 9.09
C GLN A 164 -5.71 10.07 10.00
N LEU A 165 -5.42 11.37 9.81
CA LEU A 165 -4.46 12.09 10.64
C LEU A 165 -4.93 12.20 12.11
N LYS A 166 -6.21 12.47 12.37
CA LYS A 166 -6.76 12.53 13.73
C LYS A 166 -6.61 11.19 14.46
N HIS A 167 -6.90 10.08 13.80
CA HIS A 167 -6.70 8.74 14.36
C HIS A 167 -5.20 8.48 14.64
N MET A 168 -4.33 8.83 13.69
CA MET A 168 -2.90 8.69 13.86
C MET A 168 -2.36 9.46 15.08
N ILE A 169 -2.85 10.68 15.28
CA ILE A 169 -2.47 11.54 16.41
C ILE A 169 -3.08 11.01 17.73
N LYS A 170 -4.36 10.61 17.76
CA LYS A 170 -5.04 10.09 18.96
C LYS A 170 -4.31 8.88 19.54
N HIS A 171 -3.85 7.98 18.69
CA HIS A 171 -3.17 6.75 19.09
C HIS A 171 -1.64 6.90 19.16
N ARG A 172 -1.13 8.14 19.20
CA ARG A 172 0.31 8.48 19.23
C ARG A 172 1.15 7.63 18.31
N TYR A 173 0.72 7.51 17.08
CA TYR A 173 1.51 6.88 16.07
C TYR A 173 2.68 7.86 15.70
N VAL A 174 3.90 7.61 16.22
CA VAL A 174 5.10 8.45 16.02
C VAL A 174 5.87 8.09 14.71
N PRO A 175 5.89 8.96 13.68
CA PRO A 175 6.61 8.69 12.43
C PRO A 175 8.14 8.83 12.55
N TRP A 176 8.64 9.48 13.60
CA TRP A 176 10.06 9.77 13.80
C TRP A 176 10.55 9.09 15.06
N SER A 177 11.51 8.17 14.95
CA SER A 177 12.14 7.51 16.10
C SER A 177 13.06 8.47 16.84
N HIS A 178 12.52 9.47 17.53
CA HIS A 178 13.32 10.28 18.45
C HIS A 178 13.50 9.49 19.75
N GLY A 179 14.67 8.84 19.91
CA GLY A 179 15.05 8.16 21.15
C GLY A 179 15.19 6.63 21.05
N LYS A 180 15.97 6.12 20.09
CA LYS A 180 16.46 4.73 20.20
C LYS A 180 17.40 4.64 21.41
N THR A 181 16.96 4.02 22.49
CA THR A 181 17.85 3.56 23.55
C THR A 181 18.77 2.51 22.94
N LYS A 182 20.04 2.86 22.71
CA LYS A 182 21.08 1.88 22.41
C LYS A 182 21.15 0.95 23.62
N TYR A 183 20.75 -0.31 23.46
CA TYR A 183 21.09 -1.34 24.44
C TYR A 183 22.62 -1.41 24.49
N GLN A 184 23.22 -0.86 25.55
CA GLN A 184 24.59 -1.22 25.89
C GLN A 184 24.56 -2.70 26.28
N GLY A 185 25.23 -3.53 25.49
CA GLY A 185 25.46 -4.93 25.86
C GLY A 185 26.07 -4.95 27.26
N LYS A 186 25.46 -5.71 28.17
CA LYS A 186 25.99 -5.99 29.49
C LYS A 186 27.43 -6.45 29.29
N ALA A 187 28.40 -5.70 29.80
CA ALA A 187 29.79 -6.14 29.82
C ALA A 187 29.83 -7.45 30.61
N ASP A 188 30.28 -8.53 29.95
CA ASP A 188 30.65 -9.78 30.61
C ASP A 188 31.85 -9.48 31.51
N THR A 189 31.58 -9.08 32.76
CA THR A 189 32.58 -9.06 33.82
C THR A 189 32.78 -10.50 34.30
N GLY A 190 33.32 -11.35 33.43
CA GLY A 190 33.90 -12.63 33.80
C GLY A 190 35.20 -12.37 34.56
N LYS A 191 35.12 -12.19 35.88
CA LYS A 191 36.28 -12.35 36.75
C LYS A 191 36.78 -13.79 36.62
N VAL A 192 37.80 -13.99 35.78
CA VAL A 192 38.64 -15.19 35.84
C VAL A 192 39.47 -15.10 37.11
N VAL A 193 39.12 -15.92 38.10
CA VAL A 193 39.97 -16.19 39.26
C VAL A 193 41.12 -17.07 38.75
N SER A 194 42.34 -16.51 38.67
CA SER A 194 43.55 -17.33 38.57
C SER A 194 43.89 -17.82 39.98
N SER A 195 43.94 -19.13 40.16
CA SER A 195 44.78 -19.75 41.19
C SER A 195 46.26 -19.63 40.82
#